data_AF-A0A2T2WMV0-F1
#
_entry.id   AF-A0A2T2WMV0-F1
#
_cell.length_a   1.000
_cell.length_b   1.000
_cell.length_c   1.000
_cell.angle_alpha   90.00
_cell.angle_beta   90.00
_cell.angle_gamma   90.00
#
_symmetry.space_group_name_H-M   'P 1'
#
loop_
_entity.id
_entity.type
_entity.pdbx_description
1 polymer ?
#
loop_
_entity_poly.entity_id
_entity_poly.type
_entity_poly.pdbx_seq_one_letter_code
_entity_poly.pdbx_strand_id
1 'polypeptide(L)'
;MSLDCYAVKMVDADPKLFESVPNGLHHGLYSRTANGFYGSRYAAFVSAITDVTLYDELLPVEQVQHIADALEDWIADHPGESWADPQDVSRPGHDVAKPLAPEEILALAQWFRIAADNGCAVMNWF
;
A
#
# COMPACT_ATOMS: atom_id res chain seq x y z
N MET A 1 -2.24 1.50 -23.74
CA MET A 1 -1.67 2.52 -22.85
C MET A 1 -2.33 2.28 -21.51
N SER A 2 -1.62 1.64 -20.59
CA SER A 2 -2.17 1.25 -19.28
C SER A 2 -2.15 2.49 -18.39
N LEU A 3 -3.29 2.84 -17.80
CA LEU A 3 -3.40 3.92 -16.83
C LEU A 3 -2.72 3.43 -15.53
N ASP A 4 -1.57 4.02 -15.20
CA ASP A 4 -0.80 3.69 -14.00
C ASP A 4 -1.53 4.23 -12.75
N CYS A 5 -2.07 3.36 -11.89
CA CYS A 5 -2.77 3.80 -10.67
C CYS A 5 -1.82 4.47 -9.66
N TYR A 6 -2.00 5.72 -9.20
CA TYR A 6 -3.15 6.48 -8.68
C TYR A 6 -3.28 6.39 -7.16
N ALA A 7 -3.33 7.55 -6.52
CA ALA A 7 -3.03 7.70 -5.11
C ALA A 7 -4.17 7.13 -4.26
N VAL A 8 -3.83 6.32 -3.27
CA VAL A 8 -4.83 5.77 -2.35
C VAL A 8 -5.21 6.86 -1.34
N LYS A 9 -6.50 7.25 -1.26
CA LYS A 9 -6.99 8.28 -0.32
C LYS A 9 -8.10 7.70 0.54
N MET A 10 -8.09 7.98 1.84
CA MET A 10 -9.24 7.64 2.67
C MET A 10 -10.37 8.66 2.61
N VAL A 11 -11.58 8.14 2.79
CA VAL A 11 -12.80 8.94 2.98
C VAL A 11 -12.93 9.28 4.47
N ASP A 12 -13.18 10.56 4.78
CA ASP A 12 -13.48 11.08 6.13
C ASP A 12 -12.41 10.97 7.23
N ALA A 13 -11.17 10.61 6.91
CA ALA A 13 -10.09 10.54 7.89
C ALA A 13 -9.36 11.89 8.10
N ASP A 14 -9.11 12.26 9.36
CA ASP A 14 -8.23 13.40 9.70
C ASP A 14 -6.79 13.10 9.26
N PRO A 15 -6.18 13.90 8.37
CA PRO A 15 -4.81 13.70 7.92
C PRO A 15 -3.78 13.62 9.05
N LYS A 16 -4.06 14.20 10.21
CA LYS A 16 -3.17 14.18 11.38
C LYS A 16 -2.95 12.78 11.95
N LEU A 17 -3.88 11.86 11.71
CA LEU A 17 -3.77 10.46 12.13
C LEU A 17 -2.54 9.78 11.49
N PHE A 18 -2.03 10.31 10.37
CA PHE A 18 -0.96 9.74 9.57
C PHE A 18 0.40 10.44 9.75
N GLU A 19 0.48 11.46 10.60
CA GLU A 19 1.74 12.16 10.89
C GLU A 19 2.78 11.25 11.55
N SER A 20 2.33 10.15 12.19
CA SER A 20 3.18 9.14 12.81
C SER A 20 3.69 8.07 11.84
N VAL A 21 3.15 8.00 10.62
CA VAL A 21 3.60 7.02 9.63
C VAL A 21 5.02 7.39 9.17
N PRO A 22 5.98 6.46 9.21
CA PRO A 22 7.34 6.69 8.74
C PRO A 22 7.34 7.16 7.28
N ASN A 23 8.32 7.98 6.91
CA ASN A 23 8.54 8.45 5.53
C ASN A 23 8.98 7.33 4.55
N GLY A 24 8.62 6.07 4.81
CA GLY A 24 8.92 4.92 3.97
C GLY A 24 7.95 4.77 2.79
N LEU A 25 6.77 5.41 2.81
CA LEU A 25 5.84 5.29 1.71
C LEU A 25 6.23 6.19 0.53
N HIS A 26 6.31 5.58 -0.65
CA HIS A 26 6.32 6.31 -1.92
C HIS A 26 5.02 7.08 -2.11
N HIS A 27 5.11 8.39 -1.90
CA HIS A 27 4.05 9.35 -2.17
C HIS A 27 4.07 9.77 -3.64
N GLY A 28 2.93 9.72 -4.32
CA GLY A 28 2.79 10.24 -5.68
C GLY A 28 2.87 11.78 -5.72
N LEU A 29 3.06 12.35 -6.91
CA LEU A 29 3.10 13.81 -7.16
C LEU A 29 1.89 14.58 -6.57
N TYR A 30 0.77 13.89 -6.36
CA TYR A 30 -0.49 14.43 -5.84
C TYR A 30 -0.84 13.99 -4.41
N SER A 31 -0.10 13.07 -3.78
CA SER A 31 -0.34 12.65 -2.39
C SER A 31 0.41 13.55 -1.40
N ARG A 32 0.27 14.88 -1.56
CA ARG A 32 0.95 15.88 -0.70
C ARG A 32 0.38 15.97 0.72
N THR A 33 -0.64 15.17 1.04
CA THR A 33 -1.17 15.01 2.39
C THR A 33 -0.77 13.63 2.89
N ALA A 34 -0.43 13.50 4.18
CA ALA A 34 0.00 12.26 4.84
C ALA A 34 -0.96 11.06 4.66
N ASN A 35 -2.18 11.31 4.18
CA ASN A 35 -3.25 10.36 3.92
C ASN A 35 -3.26 9.82 2.46
N GLY A 36 -2.10 9.49 1.89
CA GLY A 36 -2.10 8.72 0.64
C GLY A 36 -0.75 8.34 0.09
N PHE A 37 -0.71 7.29 -0.73
CA PHE A 37 0.51 6.70 -1.30
C PHE A 37 0.30 6.20 -2.74
N TYR A 38 1.38 5.87 -3.43
CA TYR A 38 1.36 5.38 -4.80
C TYR A 38 0.93 3.90 -4.86
N GLY A 39 -0.34 3.64 -5.14
CA GLY A 39 -0.94 2.30 -5.03
C GLY A 39 -0.28 1.22 -5.89
N SER A 40 0.11 1.54 -7.14
CA SER A 40 0.75 0.57 -8.04
C SER A 40 2.10 0.04 -7.55
N ARG A 41 2.82 0.76 -6.67
CA ARG A 41 4.04 0.28 -6.01
C ARG A 41 3.78 -0.95 -5.13
N TYR A 42 2.60 -1.01 -4.51
CA TYR A 42 2.25 -2.00 -3.48
C TYR A 42 1.15 -2.97 -3.92
N ALA A 43 0.48 -2.71 -5.04
CA ALA A 43 -0.68 -3.50 -5.48
C ALA A 43 -0.35 -4.99 -5.64
N ALA A 44 0.79 -5.31 -6.25
CA ALA A 44 1.22 -6.69 -6.44
C ALA A 44 1.50 -7.39 -5.09
N PHE A 45 2.10 -6.67 -4.14
CA PHE A 45 2.36 -7.21 -2.81
C PHE A 45 1.08 -7.45 -2.02
N VAL A 46 0.20 -6.44 -1.94
CA VAL A 46 -1.10 -6.55 -1.25
C VAL A 46 -1.93 -7.69 -1.84
N SER A 47 -2.01 -7.77 -3.17
CA SER A 47 -2.72 -8.85 -3.85
C SER A 47 -2.10 -10.21 -3.57
N ALA A 48 -0.78 -10.32 -3.43
CA ALA A 48 -0.12 -11.59 -3.15
C ALA A 48 -0.39 -12.12 -1.72
N ILE A 49 -0.65 -11.24 -0.76
CA ILE A 49 -0.88 -11.63 0.65
C ILE A 49 -2.37 -11.70 1.04
N THR A 50 -3.27 -11.08 0.28
CA THR A 50 -4.71 -10.95 0.65
C THR A 50 -5.70 -11.33 -0.46
N ASP A 51 -5.24 -11.57 -1.68
CA ASP A 51 -6.07 -11.64 -2.90
C ASP A 51 -6.90 -10.36 -3.18
N VAL A 52 -6.70 -9.26 -2.43
CA VAL A 52 -7.36 -7.97 -2.65
C VAL A 52 -6.55 -7.09 -3.60
N THR A 53 -7.24 -6.37 -4.47
CA THR A 53 -6.63 -5.48 -5.46
C THR A 53 -6.76 -4.01 -5.04
N LEU A 54 -5.65 -3.28 -4.99
CA LEU A 54 -5.66 -1.82 -4.77
C LEU A 54 -6.21 -1.04 -5.98
N TYR A 55 -6.53 -1.72 -7.08
CA TYR A 55 -7.10 -1.10 -8.28
C TYR A 55 -8.60 -0.86 -8.17
N ASP A 56 -9.28 -1.47 -7.21
CA ASP A 56 -10.71 -1.24 -6.99
C ASP A 56 -10.96 0.24 -6.64
N GLU A 57 -12.06 0.80 -7.14
CA GLU A 57 -12.43 2.20 -6.92
C GLU A 57 -12.59 2.51 -5.43
N LEU A 58 -13.13 1.56 -4.67
CA LEU A 58 -13.37 1.67 -3.24
C LEU A 58 -13.12 0.31 -2.56
N LEU A 59 -12.19 0.31 -1.61
CA LEU A 59 -11.99 -0.76 -0.65
C LEU A 59 -12.83 -0.45 0.61
N PRO A 60 -13.86 -1.25 0.91
CA PRO A 60 -14.65 -1.09 2.13
C PRO A 60 -13.81 -1.38 3.38
N VAL A 61 -14.29 -0.92 4.54
CA VAL A 61 -13.63 -1.04 5.84
C VAL A 61 -13.18 -2.48 6.14
N GLU A 62 -14.00 -3.48 5.81
CA GLU A 62 -13.69 -4.89 6.04
C GLU A 62 -12.45 -5.35 5.24
N GLN A 63 -12.29 -4.88 4.00
CA GLN A 63 -11.11 -5.18 3.20
C GLN A 63 -9.87 -4.43 3.71
N VAL A 64 -10.05 -3.18 4.16
CA VAL A 64 -8.97 -2.40 4.78
C VAL A 64 -8.45 -3.09 6.03
N GLN A 65 -9.34 -3.61 6.88
CA GLN A 65 -8.99 -4.43 8.05
C GLN A 65 -8.27 -5.71 7.65
N HIS A 66 -8.78 -6.44 6.67
CA HIS A 66 -8.16 -7.66 6.18
C HIS A 66 -6.73 -7.42 5.65
N ILE A 67 -6.51 -6.33 4.90
CA ILE A 67 -5.18 -5.95 4.41
C ILE A 67 -4.26 -5.59 5.59
N ALA A 68 -4.74 -4.85 6.58
CA ALA A 68 -3.94 -4.48 7.75
C ALA A 68 -3.46 -5.72 8.52
N ASP A 69 -4.36 -6.67 8.78
CA ASP A 69 -4.05 -7.91 9.49
C ASP A 69 -3.05 -8.76 8.70
N ALA A 70 -3.26 -8.95 7.40
CA ALA A 70 -2.35 -9.73 6.57
C ALA A 70 -0.95 -9.13 6.44
N LEU A 71 -0.84 -7.80 6.42
CA LEU A 71 0.45 -7.11 6.42
C LEU A 71 1.22 -7.36 7.72
N GLU A 72 0.54 -7.32 8.86
CA GLU A 72 1.17 -7.60 10.16
C GLU A 72 1.58 -9.06 10.30
N ASP A 73 0.73 -10.00 9.88
CA ASP A 73 1.05 -11.43 9.83
C ASP A 73 2.27 -11.68 8.94
N TRP A 74 2.31 -11.06 7.76
CA TRP A 74 3.47 -11.19 6.86
C TRP A 74 4.76 -10.68 7.49
N ILE A 75 4.73 -9.51 8.16
CA ILE A 75 5.89 -8.94 8.86
C ILE A 75 6.35 -9.84 10.01
N ALA A 76 5.41 -10.44 10.75
CA ALA A 76 5.72 -11.36 11.84
C ALA A 76 6.40 -12.64 11.33
N ASP A 77 5.95 -13.16 10.20
CA ASP A 77 6.51 -14.35 9.56
C ASP A 77 7.84 -14.09 8.84
N HIS A 78 8.07 -12.85 8.36
CA HIS A 78 9.23 -12.45 7.55
C HIS A 78 9.95 -11.21 8.11
N PRO A 79 10.50 -11.28 9.33
CA PRO A 79 11.04 -10.12 10.03
C PRO A 79 12.26 -9.53 9.31
N GLY A 80 12.12 -8.30 8.81
CA GLY A 80 13.19 -7.57 8.12
C GLY A 80 13.44 -8.00 6.68
N GLU A 81 12.54 -8.80 6.09
CA GLU A 81 12.66 -9.22 4.70
C GLU A 81 12.13 -8.16 3.74
N SER A 82 12.77 -8.08 2.57
CA SER A 82 12.26 -7.29 1.44
C SER A 82 11.37 -8.16 0.58
N TRP A 83 10.36 -7.57 -0.05
CA TRP A 83 9.49 -8.30 -0.97
C TRP A 83 9.82 -7.94 -2.41
N ALA A 84 10.05 -8.94 -3.25
CA ALA A 84 10.19 -8.78 -4.70
C ALA A 84 9.03 -9.46 -5.40
N ASP A 85 8.46 -8.82 -6.42
CA ASP A 85 7.37 -9.40 -7.19
C ASP A 85 7.88 -10.64 -7.96
N PRO A 86 7.40 -11.85 -7.64
CA PRO A 86 7.84 -13.06 -8.35
C PRO A 86 7.41 -13.08 -9.83
N GLN A 87 6.44 -12.23 -10.22
CA GLN A 87 5.98 -12.08 -11.60
C GLN A 87 6.71 -10.95 -12.35
N ASP A 88 7.54 -10.15 -11.67
CA ASP A 88 8.38 -9.16 -12.34
C ASP A 88 9.57 -9.84 -13.04
N VAL A 89 9.26 -10.42 -14.20
CA VAL A 89 10.27 -10.92 -15.12
C VAL A 89 10.92 -9.72 -15.81
N SER A 90 12.20 -9.47 -15.50
CA SER A 90 13.02 -8.47 -16.18
C SER A 90 12.88 -8.59 -17.69
N ARG A 91 12.13 -7.68 -18.30
CA ARG A 91 12.04 -7.59 -19.76
C ARG A 91 13.31 -6.89 -20.25
N PRO A 92 13.94 -7.34 -21.35
CA PRO A 92 15.07 -6.64 -21.92
C PRO A 92 14.71 -5.17 -22.20
N GLY A 93 15.40 -4.22 -21.55
CA GLY A 93 15.15 -2.79 -21.68
C GLY A 93 14.20 -2.17 -20.64
N HIS A 94 13.75 -2.95 -19.65
CA HIS A 94 13.00 -2.45 -18.50
C HIS A 94 13.85 -2.62 -17.24
N ASP A 95 14.02 -1.55 -16.46
CA ASP A 95 14.66 -1.67 -15.14
C ASP A 95 13.83 -2.62 -14.29
N VAL A 96 14.51 -3.57 -13.63
CA VAL A 96 13.89 -4.50 -12.67
C VAL A 96 13.17 -3.67 -11.63
N ALA A 97 11.90 -3.99 -11.32
CA ALA A 97 11.20 -3.31 -10.25
C ALA A 97 12.00 -3.51 -8.96
N LYS A 98 12.38 -2.40 -8.35
CA LYS A 98 13.11 -2.42 -7.08
C LYS A 98 12.25 -3.18 -6.06
N PRO A 99 12.79 -4.17 -5.32
CA PRO A 99 12.07 -4.81 -4.23
C PRO A 99 11.51 -3.77 -3.25
N LEU A 100 10.39 -4.07 -2.61
CA LEU A 100 9.87 -3.31 -1.47
C LEU A 100 10.81 -3.53 -0.30
N ALA A 101 11.41 -2.45 0.19
CA ALA A 101 12.26 -2.52 1.37
C ALA A 101 11.42 -2.78 2.64
N PRO A 102 11.99 -3.37 3.70
CA PRO A 102 11.25 -3.69 4.91
C PRO A 102 10.62 -2.45 5.56
N GLU A 103 11.26 -1.29 5.44
CA GLU A 103 10.74 -0.03 5.96
C GLU A 103 9.52 0.47 5.16
N GLU A 104 9.46 0.20 3.85
CA GLU A 104 8.29 0.50 3.01
C GLU A 104 7.10 -0.38 3.45
N ILE A 105 7.35 -1.67 3.70
CA ILE A 105 6.33 -2.63 4.13
C ILE A 105 5.80 -2.27 5.52
N LEU A 106 6.69 -1.93 6.46
CA LEU A 106 6.30 -1.46 7.79
C LEU A 106 5.44 -0.19 7.71
N ALA A 107 5.85 0.78 6.90
CA ALA A 107 5.09 2.02 6.74
C ALA A 107 3.70 1.76 6.11
N LEU A 108 3.62 0.81 5.17
CA LEU A 108 2.35 0.36 4.57
C LEU A 108 1.43 -0.30 5.61
N ALA A 109 1.97 -1.22 6.41
CA ALA A 109 1.23 -1.89 7.47
C ALA A 109 0.69 -0.87 8.50
N GLN A 110 1.52 0.07 8.94
CA GLN A 110 1.11 1.13 9.86
C GLN A 110 0.03 2.03 9.26
N TRP A 111 0.14 2.37 7.97
CA TRP A 111 -0.88 3.16 7.30
C TRP A 111 -2.23 2.43 7.25
N PHE A 112 -2.25 1.16 6.84
CA PHE A 112 -3.48 0.36 6.79
C PHE A 112 -4.04 0.08 8.18
N ARG A 113 -3.19 -0.12 9.20
CA ARG A 113 -3.64 -0.28 10.58
C ARG A 113 -4.34 0.96 11.10
N ILE A 114 -3.78 2.16 10.89
CA ILE A 114 -4.44 3.41 11.27
C ILE A 114 -5.78 3.56 10.54
N ALA A 115 -5.84 3.21 9.24
CA ALA A 115 -7.08 3.23 8.48
C ALA A 115 -8.14 2.27 9.05
N ALA A 116 -7.73 1.04 9.37
CA ALA A 116 -8.58 -0.01 9.93
C ALA A 116 -9.12 0.37 11.32
N ASP A 117 -8.25 0.87 12.21
CA ASP A 117 -8.60 1.26 13.58
C ASP A 117 -9.59 2.43 13.65
N ASN A 118 -9.59 3.27 12.60
CA ASN A 118 -10.52 4.40 12.47
C ASN A 118 -11.74 4.09 11.61
N GLY A 119 -11.94 2.83 11.19
CA GLY A 119 -13.09 2.42 10.39
C GLY A 119 -13.17 3.11 9.03
N CYS A 120 -12.02 3.42 8.43
CA CYS A 120 -11.95 4.15 7.17
C CYS A 120 -12.11 3.21 5.97
N ALA A 121 -12.82 3.70 4.95
CA ALA A 121 -12.76 3.12 3.61
C ALA A 121 -11.67 3.81 2.79
N VAL A 122 -11.14 3.08 1.81
CA VAL A 122 -10.00 3.50 1.01
C VAL A 122 -10.43 3.64 -0.45
N MET A 123 -10.25 4.82 -1.03
CA MET A 123 -10.66 5.14 -2.40
C MET A 123 -9.43 5.30 -3.29
N ASN A 124 -9.45 4.67 -4.46
CA ASN A 124 -8.41 4.82 -5.48
C ASN A 124 -8.67 6.08 -6.35
N TRP A 125 -7.64 6.88 -6.67
CA TRP A 125 -7.79 8.21 -7.32
C TRP A 125 -7.02 8.36 -8.63
N PHE A 126 -7.74 8.22 -9.76
CA PHE A 126 -7.30 8.47 -11.15
C PHE A 126 -7.02 9.97 -11.49
#